data_AF-A0A7W2RYR0-F1
#
_entry.id   AF-A0A7W2RYR0-F1
#
_cell.length_a   1.000
_cell.length_b   1.000
_cell.length_c   1.000
_cell.angle_alpha   90.00
_cell.angle_beta   90.00
_cell.angle_gamma   90.00
#
_symmetry.space_group_name_H-M   'P 1'
#
loop_
_entity.id
_entity.type
_entity.pdbx_description
1 polymer ?
#
loop_
_entity_poly.entity_id
_entity_poly.type
_entity_poly.pdbx_seq_one_letter_code
_entity_poly.pdbx_strand_id
1 'polypeptide(L)'
;MHCDELMTFLSDNGSKDLSASAQWINPIPDDAYALIEKIDMALNIVKFSQLRCSEEGEKVSNNHLDSLIRLRSEISNILDVKRT
;
A
#
# COMPACT_ATOMS: atom_id res chain seq x y z
N MET A 1 37.54 -22.80 15.71
CA MET A 1 36.14 -22.82 15.27
C MET A 1 35.63 -24.24 15.48
N HIS A 2 34.79 -24.47 16.48
CA HIS A 2 34.19 -25.78 16.74
C HIS A 2 32.95 -25.96 15.83
N CYS A 3 32.63 -27.22 15.47
CA CYS A 3 31.53 -27.51 14.53
C CYS A 3 30.19 -26.91 15.00
N ASP A 4 29.98 -26.80 16.31
CA ASP A 4 28.78 -26.22 16.91
C ASP A 4 28.64 -24.72 16.64
N GLU A 5 29.76 -23.98 16.65
CA GLU A 5 29.79 -22.56 16.30
C GLU A 5 29.46 -22.34 14.81
N LEU A 6 29.92 -23.27 13.96
CA LEU A 6 29.68 -23.26 12.52
C LEU A 6 28.21 -23.54 12.19
N MET A 7 27.61 -24.53 12.85
CA MET A 7 26.18 -24.85 12.70
C MET A 7 25.29 -23.70 13.19
N THR A 8 25.67 -23.06 14.30
CA THR A 8 24.94 -21.89 14.81
C THR A 8 25.00 -20.73 13.83
N PHE A 9 26.19 -20.42 13.29
CA PHE A 9 26.37 -19.37 12.29
C PHE A 9 25.59 -19.64 10.99
N LEU A 10 25.59 -20.88 10.51
CA LEU A 10 24.82 -21.28 9.32
C LEU A 10 23.31 -21.19 9.55
N SER A 11 22.83 -21.59 10.74
CA SER A 11 21.42 -21.46 11.13
C SER A 11 20.99 -19.99 11.21
N ASP A 12 21.82 -19.13 11.81
CA ASP A 12 21.55 -17.70 11.92
C ASP A 12 21.50 -17.01 10.55
N ASN A 13 22.41 -17.38 9.64
CA ASN A 13 22.38 -16.87 8.27
C ASN A 13 21.17 -17.38 7.49
N GLY A 14 20.83 -18.67 7.60
CA GLY A 14 19.64 -19.21 6.97
C GLY A 14 18.35 -18.51 7.42
N SER A 15 18.22 -18.21 8.72
CA SER A 15 17.09 -17.45 9.27
C SER A 15 17.01 -16.01 8.71
N LYS A 16 18.16 -15.34 8.57
CA LYS A 16 18.24 -14.01 7.97
C LYS A 16 17.89 -14.01 6.48
N ASP A 17 18.38 -15.00 5.73
CA ASP A 17 18.07 -15.14 4.30
C ASP A 17 16.58 -15.44 4.07
N LEU A 18 15.97 -16.27 4.92
CA LEU A 18 14.53 -16.55 4.87
C LEU A 18 13.69 -15.33 5.19
N SER A 19 14.07 -14.53 6.21
CA SER A 19 13.34 -13.30 6.55
C SER A 19 13.50 -12.20 5.50
N ALA A 20 14.68 -12.06 4.89
CA ALA A 20 14.90 -11.18 3.74
C ALA A 20 14.08 -11.63 2.52
N SER A 21 14.02 -12.92 2.25
CA SER A 21 13.24 -13.50 1.14
C SER A 21 11.73 -13.42 1.36
N ALA A 22 11.25 -13.49 2.61
CA ALA A 22 9.84 -13.38 2.95
C ALA A 22 9.23 -12.02 2.50
N GLN A 23 10.05 -10.96 2.44
CA GLN A 23 9.66 -9.63 1.93
C GLN A 23 9.22 -9.67 0.45
N TRP A 24 9.77 -10.62 -0.32
CA TRP A 24 9.47 -10.81 -1.73
C TRP A 24 8.28 -11.75 -1.96
N ILE A 25 8.02 -12.66 -1.01
CA ILE A 25 6.91 -13.62 -1.06
C ILE A 25 5.60 -12.99 -0.62
N ASN A 26 5.64 -12.00 0.29
CA ASN A 26 4.46 -11.28 0.75
C ASN A 26 4.49 -9.78 0.38
N PRO A 27 4.23 -9.45 -0.91
CA PRO A 27 4.32 -8.07 -1.40
C PRO A 27 3.15 -7.16 -0.99
N ILE A 28 2.37 -7.50 0.05
CA ILE A 28 1.51 -6.48 0.69
C ILE A 28 2.36 -5.92 1.82
N PRO A 29 2.97 -4.75 1.65
CA PRO A 29 3.54 -4.08 2.80
C PRO A 29 2.38 -3.63 3.69
N ASP A 30 2.58 -3.54 5.00
CA ASP A 30 1.66 -2.86 5.91
C ASP A 30 1.31 -1.42 5.41
N ASP A 31 2.16 -0.86 4.55
CA ASP A 31 1.99 0.41 3.84
C ASP A 31 0.85 0.43 2.79
N ALA A 32 0.34 -0.70 2.31
CA ALA A 32 -0.77 -0.69 1.33
C ALA A 32 -2.08 -0.17 1.95
N TYR A 33 -2.34 -0.50 3.21
CA TYR A 33 -3.47 0.05 3.96
C TYR A 33 -3.25 1.53 4.29
N ALA A 34 -2.02 1.90 4.67
CA ALA A 34 -1.65 3.31 4.88
C ALA A 34 -1.76 4.15 3.59
N LEU A 35 -1.48 3.55 2.43
CA LEU A 35 -1.67 4.17 1.12
C LEU A 35 -3.15 4.36 0.80
N ILE A 36 -4.01 3.37 1.11
CA ILE A 36 -5.47 3.53 1.00
C ILE A 36 -5.96 4.68 1.89
N GLU A 37 -5.52 4.77 3.14
CA GLU A 37 -5.92 5.86 4.04
C GLU A 37 -5.53 7.24 3.49
N LYS A 38 -4.32 7.37 2.92
CA LYS A 38 -3.87 8.60 2.26
C LYS A 38 -4.72 8.95 1.03
N ILE A 39 -5.11 7.96 0.24
CA ILE A 39 -5.98 8.14 -0.92
C ILE A 39 -7.40 8.56 -0.47
N ASP A 40 -7.94 7.95 0.58
CA ASP A 40 -9.25 8.30 1.14
C ASP A 40 -9.24 9.74 1.70
N MET A 41 -8.15 10.15 2.36
CA MET A 41 -7.96 11.53 2.81
C MET A 41 -7.95 12.51 1.62
N ALA A 42 -7.19 12.20 0.56
CA ALA A 42 -7.15 13.04 -0.65
C ALA A 42 -8.52 13.14 -1.33
N LEU A 43 -9.27 12.04 -1.42
CA LEU A 43 -10.63 12.02 -1.95
C LEU A 43 -11.58 12.89 -1.13
N ASN A 44 -11.48 12.85 0.20
CA ASN A 44 -12.30 13.68 1.08
C ASN A 44 -12.00 15.18 0.91
N ILE A 45 -10.72 15.54 0.77
CA ILE A 45 -10.33 16.94 0.50
C ILE A 45 -10.87 17.39 -0.86
N VAL A 46 -10.73 16.58 -1.91
CA VAL A 46 -11.24 16.94 -3.25
C VAL A 46 -12.76 17.09 -3.25
N LYS A 47 -13.50 16.19 -2.62
CA LYS A 47 -14.96 16.28 -2.48
C LYS A 47 -15.38 17.54 -1.70
N PHE A 48 -14.69 17.83 -0.60
CA PHE A 48 -14.96 19.03 0.21
C PHE A 48 -14.69 20.31 -0.58
N SER A 49 -13.58 20.37 -1.32
CA SER A 49 -13.25 21.50 -2.21
C SER A 49 -14.27 21.66 -3.34
N GLN A 50 -14.73 20.56 -3.95
CA GLN A 50 -15.78 20.59 -4.98
C GLN A 50 -17.12 21.09 -4.45
N LEU A 51 -17.53 20.65 -3.26
CA LEU A 51 -18.75 21.14 -2.61
C LEU A 51 -18.72 22.65 -2.39
N ARG A 52 -17.54 23.19 -2.07
CA ARG A 52 -17.35 24.63 -1.87
C ARG A 52 -17.21 25.42 -3.18
N CYS A 53 -16.53 24.88 -4.19
CA CYS A 53 -16.36 25.54 -5.49
C CYS A 53 -17.61 25.45 -6.37
N SER A 54 -18.55 24.54 -6.07
CA SER A 54 -19.83 24.46 -6.81
C SER A 54 -20.69 25.72 -6.66
N GLU A 55 -20.39 26.60 -5.70
CA GLU A 55 -21.03 27.91 -5.54
C GLU A 55 -20.48 28.99 -6.51
N GLU A 56 -19.31 28.80 -7.11
CA GLU A 56 -18.60 29.82 -7.92
C GLU A 56 -18.61 29.55 -9.44
N GLY A 57 -19.29 28.50 -9.92
CA GLY A 57 -19.54 28.28 -11.36
C GLY A 57 -18.32 27.86 -12.20
N GLU A 58 -17.18 27.55 -11.57
CA GLU A 58 -15.97 27.10 -12.26
C GLU A 58 -16.02 25.60 -12.59
N LYS A 59 -15.70 25.22 -13.83
CA LYS A 59 -15.68 23.82 -14.28
C LYS A 59 -14.55 23.06 -13.60
N VAL A 60 -14.86 22.32 -12.54
CA VAL A 60 -13.88 21.43 -11.91
C VAL A 60 -13.56 20.25 -12.84
N SER A 61 -12.30 20.13 -13.26
CA SER A 61 -11.82 18.96 -14.01
C SER A 61 -11.89 17.72 -13.12
N ASN A 62 -12.87 16.84 -13.39
CA ASN A 62 -13.10 15.61 -12.62
C ASN A 62 -12.08 14.49 -12.89
N ASN A 63 -11.20 14.66 -13.88
CA ASN A 63 -10.24 13.62 -14.29
C ASN A 63 -9.32 13.16 -13.15
N HIS A 64 -8.93 14.06 -12.25
CA HIS A 64 -8.10 13.71 -11.09
C HIS A 64 -8.86 12.95 -10.01
N LEU A 65 -10.14 13.28 -9.81
CA LEU A 65 -11.02 12.57 -8.88
C LEU A 65 -11.27 11.14 -9.37
N ASP A 66 -11.59 10.98 -10.66
CA ASP A 66 -11.81 9.66 -11.26
C ASP A 66 -10.55 8.80 -11.24
N SER A 67 -9.38 9.40 -11.46
CA SER A 67 -8.09 8.72 -11.35
C SER A 67 -7.81 8.22 -9.93
N LEU A 68 -8.14 9.01 -8.90
CA LEU A 68 -7.98 8.61 -7.50
C LEU A 68 -8.98 7.52 -7.09
N ILE A 69 -10.23 7.59 -7.56
CA ILE A 69 -11.24 6.54 -7.34
C ILE A 69 -10.78 5.22 -7.95
N ARG A 70 -10.26 5.27 -9.19
CA ARG A 70 -9.74 4.10 -9.88
C ARG A 70 -8.54 3.49 -9.15
N LEU A 71 -7.58 4.32 -8.74
CA LEU A 71 -6.40 3.88 -8.00
C LEU A 71 -6.78 3.20 -6.67
N ARG A 72 -7.73 3.78 -5.92
CA ARG A 72 -8.28 3.16 -4.70
C ARG A 72 -8.84 1.77 -4.99
N SER A 73 -9.68 1.66 -6.03
CA SER A 73 -10.34 0.39 -6.38
C SER A 73 -9.34 -0.68 -6.81
N GLU A 74 -8.30 -0.32 -7.55
CA GLU A 74 -7.25 -1.26 -7.97
C GLU A 74 -6.46 -1.78 -6.77
N ILE A 75 -6.07 -0.91 -5.84
CA ILE A 75 -5.36 -1.31 -4.61
C ILE A 75 -6.25 -2.20 -3.72
N SER A 76 -7.52 -1.83 -3.51
CA SER A 76 -8.45 -2.66 -2.74
C SER A 76 -8.64 -4.06 -3.35
N ASN A 77 -8.76 -4.17 -4.68
CA ASN A 77 -8.88 -5.46 -5.36
C ASN A 77 -7.62 -6.33 -5.16
N ILE A 78 -6.42 -5.74 -5.21
CA ILE A 78 -5.17 -6.47 -4.95
C ILE A 78 -5.14 -7.02 -3.52
N LEU A 79 -5.66 -6.27 -2.55
CA LEU A 79 -5.74 -6.69 -1.15
C LEU A 79 -6.77 -7.80 -0.92
N ASP A 80 -7.95 -7.71 -1.55
CA ASP A 80 -9.00 -8.73 -1.41
C ASP A 80 -8.65 -10.05 -2.10
N VAL A 81 -7.98 -10.02 -3.25
CA VAL A 81 -7.50 -11.23 -3.96
C VAL A 81 -6.47 -12.02 -3.13
N LYS A 82 -5.77 -11.38 -2.21
CA LYS A 82 -4.78 -12.04 -1.33
C LYS A 82 -5.39 -12.64 -0.05
N ARG A 83 -6.69 -12.43 0.20
CA ARG A 83 -7.43 -12.98 1.36
C ARG A 83 -8.11 -14.31 1.10
N THR A 84 -8.34 -14.66 -0.17
CA THR A 84 -8.87 -15.96 -0.63
C THR A 84 -7.75 -16.91 -1.01
#